data_AF-A0A3R7QZC2-F1
#
_entry.id   AF-A0A3R7QZC2-F1
#
_cell.length_a   1.000
_cell.length_b   1.000
_cell.length_c   1.000
_cell.angle_alpha   90.00
_cell.angle_beta   90.00
_cell.angle_gamma   90.00
#
_symmetry.space_group_name_H-M   'P 1'
#
loop_
_entity.id
_entity.type
_entity.pdbx_description
1 polymer ?
#
loop_
_entity_poly.entity_id
_entity_poly.type
_entity_poly.pdbx_seq_one_letter_code
_entity_poly.pdbx_strand_id
1 'polypeptide(L)'
;MWQRSTTAIRQAPRKRATCWALLRLSRTPASMSAKHSSLIEIETPVLRPGSDGQTLFWMQEHAFCVHLNLRGDSSSSVFSEAVRAVTGTAPPEHPNTCVSSEHCRLAWLGPDEWLLIGVHEDFGPAPLEERLAPLHHALTALSGGQTILRVGGENWRNVLASACPFDLHPRVFGEGACAQTVIAYTNVLLMPVEDPDRGEALDIVVRRSFADHLARWLMDAAAEDGFEFLSPVGSP
;
A
#
# COMPACT_ATOMS: atom_id res chain seq x y z
N MET A 1 0.12 -9.49 101.15
CA MET A 1 -0.61 -10.18 100.07
C MET A 1 -1.24 -9.14 99.17
N TRP A 2 -0.52 -8.60 98.18
CA TRP A 2 -1.12 -7.79 97.09
C TRP A 2 -0.15 -7.88 95.90
N GLN A 3 -0.58 -8.59 94.85
CA GLN A 3 0.21 -8.92 93.67
C GLN A 3 0.44 -7.68 92.81
N ARG A 4 1.70 -7.46 92.41
CA ARG A 4 2.09 -6.47 91.41
C ARG A 4 1.91 -7.09 90.02
N SER A 5 0.92 -6.63 89.27
CA SER A 5 0.77 -6.96 87.85
C SER A 5 1.67 -6.06 87.02
N THR A 6 2.74 -6.63 86.47
CA THR A 6 3.63 -5.97 85.51
C THR A 6 3.22 -6.39 84.10
N THR A 7 2.45 -5.56 83.41
CA THR A 7 2.14 -5.75 81.99
C THR A 7 3.20 -5.01 81.17
N ALA A 8 3.91 -5.79 80.35
CA ALA A 8 5.06 -5.37 79.57
C ALA A 8 4.71 -4.32 78.50
N ILE A 9 5.52 -3.26 78.47
CA ILE A 9 5.56 -2.25 77.40
C ILE A 9 6.26 -2.90 76.20
N ARG A 10 5.51 -3.14 75.11
CA ARG A 10 6.11 -3.49 73.82
C ARG A 10 6.24 -2.25 72.94
N GLN A 11 7.46 -2.06 72.46
CA GLN A 11 8.00 -0.89 71.77
C GLN A 11 7.31 -0.58 70.43
N ALA A 12 7.38 0.71 70.09
CA ALA A 12 6.93 1.34 68.87
C ALA A 12 7.54 0.73 67.58
N PRO A 13 6.84 0.84 66.43
CA PRO A 13 7.27 0.19 65.20
C PRO A 13 8.46 0.92 64.56
N ARG A 14 9.50 0.14 64.22
CA ARG A 14 10.60 0.55 63.34
C ARG A 14 10.06 0.78 61.92
N LYS A 15 9.99 2.03 61.47
CA LYS A 15 9.77 2.37 60.05
C LYS A 15 10.96 1.86 59.23
N ARG A 16 10.79 0.73 58.54
CA ARG A 16 11.66 0.36 57.41
C ARG A 16 11.07 1.01 56.16
N ALA A 17 11.79 1.99 55.63
CA ALA A 17 11.60 2.44 54.27
C ALA A 17 12.07 1.33 53.33
N THR A 18 11.14 0.72 52.62
CA THR A 18 11.43 -0.07 51.42
C THR A 18 10.67 0.58 50.27
N CYS A 19 11.43 1.35 49.50
CA CYS A 19 11.08 1.92 48.23
C CYS A 19 10.86 0.77 47.23
N TRP A 20 9.61 0.33 47.07
CA TRP A 20 9.13 -0.44 45.92
C TRP A 20 7.68 -0.02 45.66
N ALA A 21 7.49 1.25 45.30
CA ALA A 21 6.32 1.63 44.53
C ALA A 21 6.51 1.00 43.14
N LEU A 22 5.98 -0.21 42.98
CA LEU A 22 5.64 -0.73 41.66
C LEU A 22 4.69 0.29 41.03
N LEU A 23 5.23 1.17 40.18
CA LEU A 23 4.42 1.79 39.15
C LEU A 23 3.82 0.63 38.35
N ARG A 24 2.59 0.26 38.70
CA ARG A 24 1.67 -0.26 37.70
C ARG A 24 1.55 0.87 36.70
N LEU A 25 2.40 0.85 35.68
CA LEU A 25 2.02 1.35 34.37
C LEU A 25 0.70 0.65 34.10
N SER A 26 -0.40 1.37 34.31
CA SER A 26 -1.65 1.05 33.68
C SER A 26 -1.29 0.92 32.21
N ARG A 27 -1.12 -0.31 31.73
CA ARG A 27 -1.21 -0.59 30.32
C ARG A 27 -2.65 -0.19 29.98
N THR A 28 -2.81 1.06 29.57
CA THR A 28 -3.81 1.40 28.57
C THR A 28 -3.75 0.25 27.55
N PRO A 29 -4.88 -0.38 27.19
CA PRO A 29 -4.85 -1.30 26.06
C PRO A 29 -4.10 -0.56 24.96
N ALA A 30 -3.03 -1.17 24.43
CA ALA A 30 -2.28 -0.58 23.34
C ALA A 30 -3.33 -0.14 22.34
N SER A 31 -3.43 1.18 22.12
CA SER A 31 -4.19 1.73 21.00
C SER A 31 -3.84 0.83 19.83
N MET A 32 -4.83 0.27 19.14
CA MET A 32 -4.57 -0.36 17.84
C MET A 32 -3.60 0.57 17.12
N SER A 33 -2.43 0.05 16.74
CA SER A 33 -1.42 0.83 16.05
C SER A 33 -2.14 1.48 14.88
N ALA A 34 -2.27 2.81 14.90
CA ALA A 34 -2.91 3.51 13.80
C ALA A 34 -2.14 3.15 12.53
N LYS A 35 -2.84 2.65 11.51
CA LYS A 35 -2.21 2.51 10.20
C LYS A 35 -2.00 3.91 9.66
N HIS A 36 -0.79 4.18 9.17
CA HIS A 36 -0.44 5.46 8.57
C HIS A 36 -0.16 5.24 7.09
N SER A 37 -0.63 6.18 6.27
CA SER A 37 -0.32 6.24 4.84
C SER A 37 1.20 6.36 4.63
N SER A 38 1.67 5.96 3.45
CA SER A 38 3.09 6.09 3.10
C SER A 38 3.49 7.54 2.82
N LEU A 39 2.51 8.42 2.62
CA LEU A 39 2.65 9.83 2.27
C LEU A 39 2.10 10.76 3.36
N ILE A 40 1.94 10.26 4.59
CA ILE A 40 1.37 11.01 5.72
C ILE A 40 2.09 12.34 6.03
N GLU A 41 3.37 12.46 5.66
CA GLU A 41 4.19 13.66 5.87
C GLU A 41 3.95 14.75 4.80
N ILE A 42 3.19 14.46 3.75
CA ILE A 42 2.78 15.44 2.74
C ILE A 42 1.36 15.89 3.06
N GLU A 43 1.19 17.14 3.48
CA GLU A 43 -0.12 17.72 3.77
C GLU A 43 -0.93 17.92 2.48
N THR A 44 -1.85 17.00 2.20
CA THR A 44 -2.81 17.08 1.08
C THR A 44 -4.17 17.63 1.52
N PRO A 45 -4.92 18.34 0.66
CA PRO A 45 -4.63 18.56 -0.76
C PRO A 45 -3.61 19.69 -1.00
N VAL A 46 -2.83 19.58 -2.08
CA VAL A 46 -1.91 20.61 -2.57
C VAL A 46 -2.35 21.05 -3.96
N LEU A 47 -2.53 22.34 -4.17
CA LEU A 47 -2.80 22.93 -5.48
C LEU A 47 -1.67 23.89 -5.84
N ARG A 48 -1.03 23.66 -6.97
CA ARG A 48 -0.01 24.55 -7.51
C ARG A 48 -0.31 24.85 -8.98
N PRO A 49 -0.85 26.03 -9.30
CA PRO A 49 -1.02 26.45 -10.69
C PRO A 49 0.34 26.55 -11.40
N GLY A 50 0.33 26.24 -12.70
CA GLY A 50 1.47 26.40 -13.60
C GLY A 50 1.70 27.87 -13.97
N SER A 51 2.71 28.08 -14.82
CA SER A 51 3.08 29.42 -15.30
C SER A 51 1.97 30.12 -16.09
N ASP A 52 1.08 29.34 -16.70
CA ASP A 52 -0.11 29.77 -17.44
C ASP A 52 -1.39 29.80 -16.58
N GLY A 53 -1.29 29.45 -15.28
CA GLY A 53 -2.39 29.37 -14.33
C GLY A 53 -3.20 28.08 -14.39
N GLN A 54 -2.83 27.11 -15.23
CA GLN A 54 -3.52 25.83 -15.36
C GLN A 54 -2.98 24.78 -14.37
N THR A 55 -3.66 23.64 -14.30
CA THR A 55 -3.21 22.46 -13.55
C THR A 55 -3.42 21.23 -14.41
N LEU A 56 -2.38 20.89 -15.19
CA LEU A 56 -2.47 19.85 -16.22
C LEU A 56 -2.08 18.45 -15.73
N PHE A 57 -1.66 18.34 -14.47
CA PHE A 57 -1.32 17.09 -13.80
C PHE A 57 -2.10 16.95 -12.50
N TRP A 58 -2.58 15.75 -12.20
CA TRP A 58 -3.08 15.43 -10.87
C TRP A 58 -2.52 14.11 -10.39
N MET A 59 -2.41 13.98 -9.07
CA MET A 59 -2.08 12.71 -8.43
C MET A 59 -2.85 12.50 -7.13
N GLN A 60 -3.07 11.24 -6.78
CA GLN A 60 -3.79 10.82 -5.59
C GLN A 60 -3.19 9.53 -5.04
N GLU A 61 -3.02 9.43 -3.73
CA GLU A 61 -2.67 8.16 -3.10
C GLU A 61 -3.92 7.29 -2.96
N HIS A 62 -3.84 6.05 -3.44
CA HIS A 62 -4.76 4.99 -3.09
C HIS A 62 -4.12 4.15 -1.98
N ALA A 63 -4.41 4.56 -0.75
CA ALA A 63 -3.82 4.02 0.45
C ALA A 63 -4.49 2.71 0.87
N PHE A 64 -3.73 1.89 1.60
CA PHE A 64 -4.21 0.67 2.27
C PHE A 64 -4.79 -0.42 1.35
N CYS A 65 -4.53 -0.35 0.04
CA CYS A 65 -4.91 -1.41 -0.89
C CYS A 65 -4.27 -2.76 -0.52
N VAL A 66 -5.02 -3.83 -0.71
CA VAL A 66 -4.52 -5.19 -0.51
C VAL A 66 -3.59 -5.55 -1.66
N HIS A 67 -2.36 -5.97 -1.34
CA HIS A 67 -1.38 -6.44 -2.30
C HIS A 67 -0.95 -7.85 -1.93
N LEU A 68 -1.09 -8.81 -2.85
CA LEU A 68 -0.60 -10.18 -2.69
C LEU A 68 0.34 -10.53 -3.84
N ASN A 69 1.53 -11.04 -3.53
CA ASN A 69 2.38 -11.68 -4.53
C ASN A 69 2.01 -13.16 -4.61
N LEU A 70 1.66 -13.62 -5.80
CA LEU A 70 1.34 -15.01 -6.08
C LEU A 70 2.41 -15.58 -7.00
N ARG A 71 2.94 -16.75 -6.63
CA ARG A 71 3.76 -17.58 -7.50
C ARG A 71 3.15 -18.95 -7.71
N GLY A 72 3.28 -19.47 -8.92
CA GLY A 72 2.79 -20.79 -9.30
C GLY A 72 2.98 -21.08 -10.78
N ASP A 73 2.64 -22.30 -11.19
CA ASP A 73 2.81 -22.76 -12.57
C ASP A 73 1.65 -22.29 -13.47
N SER A 74 1.92 -21.32 -14.33
CA SER A 74 0.96 -20.79 -15.32
C SER A 74 0.51 -21.81 -16.36
N SER A 75 1.31 -22.85 -16.62
CA SER A 75 0.95 -23.89 -17.59
C SER A 75 -0.06 -24.91 -17.04
N SER A 76 -0.27 -24.92 -15.72
CA SER A 76 -1.21 -25.79 -15.05
C SER A 76 -2.63 -25.22 -15.09
N SER A 77 -3.51 -25.86 -15.87
CA SER A 77 -4.93 -25.49 -15.92
C SER A 77 -5.61 -25.57 -14.56
N VAL A 78 -5.17 -26.49 -13.69
CA VAL A 78 -5.70 -26.63 -12.31
C VAL A 78 -5.32 -25.42 -11.46
N PHE A 79 -4.10 -24.89 -11.60
CA PHE A 79 -3.66 -23.68 -10.92
C PHE A 79 -4.43 -22.45 -11.43
N SER A 80 -4.48 -22.26 -12.74
CA SER A 80 -5.19 -21.12 -13.34
C SER A 80 -6.68 -21.09 -12.99
N GLU A 81 -7.34 -22.27 -12.92
CA GLU A 81 -8.73 -22.38 -12.48
C GLU A 81 -8.90 -22.13 -10.98
N ALA A 82 -7.98 -22.61 -10.14
CA ALA A 82 -8.01 -22.35 -8.70
C ALA A 82 -7.89 -20.86 -8.39
N VAL A 83 -7.03 -20.13 -9.12
CA VAL A 83 -6.92 -18.67 -9.02
C VAL A 83 -8.20 -18.01 -9.52
N ARG A 84 -8.66 -18.35 -10.73
CA ARG A 84 -9.90 -17.80 -11.33
C ARG A 84 -11.11 -17.96 -10.40
N ALA A 85 -11.24 -19.08 -9.71
CA ALA A 85 -12.35 -19.34 -8.80
C ALA A 85 -12.44 -18.34 -7.63
N VAL A 86 -11.35 -17.65 -7.30
CA VAL A 86 -11.29 -16.66 -6.22
C VAL A 86 -11.23 -15.23 -6.78
N THR A 87 -10.46 -15.03 -7.84
CA THR A 87 -10.22 -13.70 -8.41
C THR A 87 -11.19 -13.34 -9.52
N GLY A 88 -12.03 -14.26 -10.00
CA GLY A 88 -12.90 -14.06 -11.17
C GLY A 88 -12.18 -14.14 -12.52
N THR A 89 -10.84 -14.17 -12.55
CA THR A 89 -10.04 -14.24 -13.78
C THR A 89 -8.81 -15.11 -13.61
N ALA A 90 -8.41 -15.82 -14.68
CA ALA A 90 -7.13 -16.52 -14.66
C ALA A 90 -5.96 -15.51 -14.66
N PRO A 91 -4.78 -15.91 -14.13
CA PRO A 91 -3.57 -15.11 -14.26
C PRO A 91 -3.22 -14.85 -15.74
N PRO A 92 -2.73 -13.66 -16.08
CA PRO A 92 -2.23 -13.40 -17.44
C PRO A 92 -0.97 -14.22 -17.73
N GLU A 93 -0.89 -14.81 -18.92
CA GLU A 93 0.23 -15.68 -19.33
C GLU A 93 1.32 -14.95 -20.14
N HIS A 94 1.02 -13.76 -20.65
CA HIS A 94 1.93 -13.00 -21.50
C HIS A 94 2.68 -11.92 -20.71
N PRO A 95 3.98 -11.70 -21.01
CA PRO A 95 4.75 -10.63 -20.39
C PRO A 95 4.06 -9.27 -20.50
N ASN A 96 4.17 -8.47 -19.45
CA ASN A 96 3.67 -7.09 -19.40
C ASN A 96 2.16 -6.94 -19.64
N THR A 97 1.38 -7.95 -19.27
CA THR A 97 -0.09 -7.89 -19.33
C THR A 97 -0.71 -7.96 -17.94
N CYS A 98 -1.85 -7.30 -17.79
CA CYS A 98 -2.66 -7.35 -16.60
C CYS A 98 -4.12 -7.63 -16.97
N VAL A 99 -4.86 -8.16 -16.02
CA VAL A 99 -6.31 -8.39 -16.13
C VAL A 99 -6.99 -7.86 -14.89
N SER A 100 -8.21 -7.36 -15.07
CA SER A 100 -9.04 -6.84 -13.99
C SER A 100 -10.31 -7.66 -13.86
N SER A 101 -10.78 -7.79 -12.63
CA SER A 101 -12.06 -8.39 -12.26
C SER A 101 -12.80 -7.45 -11.30
N GLU A 102 -14.00 -7.83 -10.89
CA GLU A 102 -14.71 -7.14 -9.82
C GLU A 102 -14.01 -7.24 -8.44
N HIS A 103 -13.13 -8.22 -8.25
CA HIS A 103 -12.48 -8.49 -6.96
C HIS A 103 -11.08 -7.90 -6.84
N CYS A 104 -10.28 -8.04 -7.90
CA CYS A 104 -8.89 -7.63 -7.91
C CYS A 104 -8.35 -7.42 -9.33
N ARG A 105 -7.17 -6.81 -9.41
CA ARG A 105 -6.34 -6.71 -10.60
C ARG A 105 -5.15 -7.64 -10.47
N LEU A 106 -4.81 -8.36 -11.53
CA LEU A 106 -3.68 -9.28 -11.60
C LEU A 106 -2.68 -8.74 -12.62
N ALA A 107 -1.50 -8.31 -12.16
CA ALA A 107 -0.43 -7.84 -13.02
C ALA A 107 0.68 -8.88 -13.13
N TRP A 108 1.12 -9.15 -14.36
CA TRP A 108 2.25 -10.04 -14.63
C TRP A 108 3.56 -9.44 -14.11
N LEU A 109 4.34 -10.24 -13.38
CA LEU A 109 5.69 -9.89 -12.93
C LEU A 109 6.75 -10.85 -13.51
N GLY A 110 6.35 -12.07 -13.83
CA GLY A 110 7.22 -13.12 -14.35
C GLY A 110 6.42 -14.31 -14.85
N PRO A 111 7.08 -15.28 -15.51
CA PRO A 111 6.41 -16.48 -16.04
C PRO A 111 5.62 -17.29 -14.99
N ASP A 112 6.05 -17.19 -13.73
CA ASP A 112 5.50 -17.88 -12.57
C ASP A 112 5.13 -16.90 -11.44
N GLU A 113 4.96 -15.60 -11.72
CA GLU A 113 4.79 -14.56 -10.70
C GLU A 113 3.81 -13.45 -11.10
N TRP A 114 2.89 -13.11 -10.19
CA TRP A 114 1.89 -12.06 -10.36
C TRP A 114 1.73 -11.21 -9.09
N LEU A 115 1.36 -9.94 -9.28
CA LEU A 115 0.88 -9.07 -8.22
C LEU A 115 -0.65 -8.98 -8.31
N LEU A 116 -1.33 -9.32 -7.21
CA LEU A 116 -2.76 -9.12 -7.05
C LEU A 116 -3.00 -7.84 -6.24
N ILE A 117 -3.91 -7.00 -6.72
CA ILE A 117 -4.32 -5.76 -6.05
C ILE A 117 -5.83 -5.81 -5.85
N GLY A 118 -6.27 -5.87 -4.59
CA GLY A 118 -7.70 -5.90 -4.24
C GLY A 118 -8.43 -4.63 -4.67
N VAL A 119 -9.62 -4.77 -5.24
CA VAL A 119 -10.55 -3.65 -5.50
C VAL A 119 -11.24 -3.22 -4.21
N HIS A 120 -11.51 -4.16 -3.32
CA HIS A 120 -12.20 -3.96 -2.04
C HIS A 120 -11.33 -4.42 -0.86
N GLU A 121 -11.59 -3.86 0.32
CA GLU A 121 -10.84 -4.16 1.56
C GLU A 121 -11.05 -5.59 2.08
N ASP A 122 -12.13 -6.27 1.64
CA ASP A 122 -12.45 -7.65 1.98
C ASP A 122 -11.69 -8.67 1.13
N PHE A 123 -11.06 -8.25 0.02
CA PHE A 123 -10.16 -9.10 -0.73
C PHE A 123 -8.96 -9.48 0.14
N GLY A 124 -8.77 -10.76 0.40
CA GLY A 124 -7.74 -11.24 1.33
C GLY A 124 -7.06 -12.51 0.85
N PRO A 125 -5.95 -12.91 1.51
CA PRO A 125 -5.20 -14.10 1.11
C PRO A 125 -5.96 -15.40 1.41
N ALA A 126 -6.81 -15.44 2.44
CA ALA A 126 -7.37 -16.69 2.95
C ALA A 126 -8.14 -17.53 1.90
N PRO A 127 -9.00 -16.97 1.04
CA PRO A 127 -9.66 -17.76 0.01
C PRO A 127 -8.70 -18.33 -1.04
N LEU A 128 -7.63 -17.60 -1.37
CA LEU A 128 -6.56 -18.09 -2.26
C LEU A 128 -5.73 -19.18 -1.58
N GLU A 129 -5.36 -19.00 -0.31
CA GLU A 129 -4.61 -20.00 0.47
C GLU A 129 -5.38 -21.33 0.55
N GLU A 130 -6.67 -21.28 0.85
CA GLU A 130 -7.52 -22.47 0.92
C GLU A 130 -7.60 -23.19 -0.42
N ARG A 131 -7.80 -22.45 -1.51
CA ARG A 131 -7.92 -23.03 -2.86
C ARG A 131 -6.61 -23.57 -3.40
N LEU A 132 -5.50 -22.90 -3.11
CA LEU A 132 -4.18 -23.25 -3.61
C LEU A 132 -3.45 -24.27 -2.72
N ALA A 133 -3.92 -24.52 -1.49
CA ALA A 133 -3.34 -25.47 -0.54
C ALA A 133 -2.88 -26.82 -1.12
N PRO A 134 -3.62 -27.49 -2.04
CA PRO A 134 -3.17 -28.76 -2.61
C PRO A 134 -2.13 -28.62 -3.74
N LEU A 135 -1.82 -27.40 -4.18
CA LEU A 135 -0.96 -27.09 -5.32
C LEU A 135 0.40 -26.55 -4.87
N HIS A 136 1.42 -26.69 -5.74
CA HIS A 136 2.69 -26.01 -5.54
C HIS A 136 2.53 -24.52 -5.86
N HIS A 137 2.67 -23.66 -4.84
CA HIS A 137 2.50 -22.22 -4.96
C HIS A 137 3.26 -21.49 -3.85
N ALA A 138 3.39 -20.16 -4.00
CA ALA A 138 3.70 -19.26 -2.89
C ALA A 138 2.73 -18.08 -2.92
N LEU A 139 2.18 -17.71 -1.76
CA LEU A 139 1.34 -16.52 -1.61
C LEU A 139 1.92 -15.66 -0.49
N THR A 140 2.20 -14.39 -0.77
CA THR A 140 2.83 -13.47 0.19
C THR A 140 2.07 -12.16 0.25
N ALA A 141 1.65 -11.74 1.46
CA ALA A 141 1.03 -10.44 1.66
C ALA A 141 2.08 -9.31 1.61
N LEU A 142 1.84 -8.33 0.74
CA LEU A 142 2.70 -7.15 0.51
C LEU A 142 2.01 -5.82 0.84
N SER A 143 0.76 -5.82 1.30
CA SER A 143 -0.06 -4.61 1.51
C SER A 143 0.61 -3.56 2.39
N GLY A 144 1.39 -3.98 3.40
CA GLY A 144 2.11 -3.07 4.29
C GLY A 144 3.45 -2.56 3.75
N GLY A 145 3.88 -2.98 2.55
CA GLY A 145 5.17 -2.68 1.94
C GLY A 145 5.09 -1.80 0.69
N GLN A 146 3.89 -1.57 0.15
CA GLN A 146 3.66 -0.82 -1.09
C GLN A 146 2.44 0.11 -0.95
N THR A 147 2.39 1.15 -1.78
CA THR A 147 1.24 2.04 -1.95
C THR A 147 1.05 2.30 -3.45
N ILE A 148 -0.11 2.85 -3.82
CA ILE A 148 -0.43 3.22 -5.19
C ILE A 148 -0.53 4.73 -5.28
N LEU A 149 0.23 5.32 -6.18
CA LEU A 149 0.04 6.69 -6.64
C LEU A 149 -0.70 6.63 -7.98
N ARG A 150 -1.96 7.05 -8.00
CA ARG A 150 -2.69 7.26 -9.24
C ARG A 150 -2.34 8.64 -9.76
N VAL A 151 -2.01 8.73 -11.04
CA VAL A 151 -1.69 9.99 -11.72
C VAL A 151 -2.50 10.14 -12.99
N GLY A 152 -2.82 11.38 -13.37
CA GLY A 152 -3.56 11.67 -14.59
C GLY A 152 -3.53 13.16 -14.96
N GLY A 153 -4.40 13.57 -15.88
CA GLY A 153 -4.46 14.93 -16.43
C GLY A 153 -3.73 15.04 -17.76
N GLU A 154 -4.04 16.06 -18.56
CA GLU A 154 -3.60 16.16 -19.97
C GLU A 154 -2.08 16.01 -20.16
N ASN A 155 -1.27 16.37 -19.15
CA ASN A 155 0.18 16.38 -19.22
C ASN A 155 0.87 15.22 -18.46
N TRP A 156 0.15 14.26 -17.88
CA TRP A 156 0.76 13.21 -17.05
C TRP A 156 1.84 12.40 -17.77
N ARG A 157 1.64 12.15 -19.06
CA ARG A 157 2.58 11.38 -19.89
C ARG A 157 3.91 12.12 -20.05
N ASN A 158 3.88 13.45 -20.25
CA ASN A 158 5.10 14.26 -20.38
C ASN A 158 5.83 14.38 -19.05
N VAL A 159 5.10 14.57 -17.94
CA VAL A 159 5.68 14.59 -16.59
C VAL A 159 6.47 13.30 -16.34
N LEU A 160 5.87 12.13 -16.61
CA LEU A 160 6.55 10.85 -16.42
C LEU A 160 7.69 10.60 -17.42
N ALA A 161 7.54 11.02 -18.68
CA ALA A 161 8.55 10.82 -19.73
C ALA A 161 9.90 11.47 -19.39
N SER A 162 9.93 12.47 -18.51
CA SER A 162 11.17 13.12 -18.05
C SER A 162 12.11 12.18 -17.27
N ALA A 163 11.59 11.12 -16.64
CA ALA A 163 12.40 10.15 -15.88
C ALA A 163 11.96 8.68 -16.02
N CYS A 164 11.00 8.38 -16.90
CA CYS A 164 10.57 7.03 -17.24
C CYS A 164 11.19 6.61 -18.59
N PRO A 165 12.04 5.56 -18.64
CA PRO A 165 12.62 5.09 -19.89
C PRO A 165 11.64 4.24 -20.73
N PHE A 166 10.48 3.88 -20.18
CA PHE A 166 9.49 3.03 -20.83
C PHE A 166 8.60 3.88 -21.76
N ASP A 167 8.25 3.36 -22.94
CA ASP A 167 7.36 4.06 -23.86
C ASP A 167 5.93 4.02 -23.32
N LEU A 168 5.46 5.17 -22.84
CA LEU A 168 4.12 5.30 -22.30
C LEU A 168 3.07 5.50 -23.37
N HIS A 169 3.40 5.74 -24.65
CA HIS A 169 2.43 6.12 -25.67
C HIS A 169 1.20 5.17 -25.70
N PRO A 170 -0.06 5.65 -25.80
CA PRO A 170 -1.28 4.82 -25.68
C PRO A 170 -1.34 3.62 -26.64
N ARG A 171 -0.69 3.72 -27.81
CA ARG A 171 -0.58 2.61 -28.78
C ARG A 171 0.34 1.47 -28.33
N VAL A 172 1.24 1.74 -27.38
CA VAL A 172 2.20 0.77 -26.83
C VAL A 172 1.78 0.35 -25.43
N PHE A 173 1.31 1.30 -24.62
CA PHE A 173 0.96 1.10 -23.22
C PHE A 173 -0.45 1.63 -22.93
N GLY A 174 -1.44 0.75 -23.10
CA GLY A 174 -2.86 1.02 -22.89
C GLY A 174 -3.52 -0.01 -21.98
N GLU A 175 -4.85 -0.07 -22.02
CA GLU A 175 -5.65 -1.01 -21.22
C GLU A 175 -5.15 -2.45 -21.33
N GLY A 176 -5.07 -3.15 -20.20
CA GLY A 176 -4.58 -4.53 -20.12
C GLY A 176 -3.06 -4.68 -20.16
N ALA A 177 -2.30 -3.59 -20.24
CA ALA A 177 -0.84 -3.61 -20.10
C ALA A 177 -0.40 -3.36 -18.65
N CYS A 178 0.75 -3.90 -18.28
CA CYS A 178 1.48 -3.49 -17.09
C CYS A 178 2.98 -3.53 -17.34
N ALA A 179 3.77 -2.73 -16.64
CA ALA A 179 5.21 -2.70 -16.86
C ALA A 179 5.97 -2.46 -15.56
N GLN A 180 6.97 -3.28 -15.30
CA GLN A 180 7.97 -3.00 -14.27
C GLN A 180 9.06 -2.12 -14.88
N THR A 181 9.29 -0.95 -14.29
CA THR A 181 10.27 0.02 -14.78
C THR A 181 10.83 0.85 -13.63
N VAL A 182 11.61 1.88 -13.96
CA VAL A 182 12.16 2.85 -13.03
C VAL A 182 11.62 4.23 -13.37
N ILE A 183 11.18 4.98 -12.36
CA ILE A 183 10.87 6.41 -12.47
C ILE A 183 11.65 7.13 -11.37
N ALA A 184 12.42 8.15 -11.73
CA ALA A 184 13.20 8.94 -10.77
C ALA A 184 14.04 8.07 -9.81
N TYR A 185 14.75 7.07 -10.37
CA TYR A 185 15.56 6.09 -9.66
C TYR A 185 14.79 5.16 -8.69
N THR A 186 13.46 5.10 -8.82
CA THR A 186 12.59 4.25 -8.00
C THR A 186 11.98 3.14 -8.85
N ASN A 187 12.10 1.88 -8.39
CA ASN A 187 11.43 0.75 -9.03
C ASN A 187 9.92 0.83 -8.82
N VAL A 188 9.17 0.75 -9.90
CA VAL A 188 7.71 0.87 -9.91
C VAL A 188 7.08 -0.20 -10.82
N LEU A 189 5.82 -0.55 -10.53
CA LEU A 189 4.95 -1.23 -11.47
C LEU A 189 3.90 -0.23 -11.95
N LEU A 190 3.76 -0.11 -13.27
CA LEU A 190 2.81 0.77 -13.92
C LEU A 190 1.62 -0.03 -14.43
N MET A 191 0.41 0.49 -14.26
CA MET A 191 -0.81 -0.06 -14.84
C MET A 191 -1.72 1.08 -15.33
N PRO A 192 -2.05 1.14 -16.63
CA PRO A 192 -3.07 2.04 -17.14
C PRO A 192 -4.43 1.71 -16.53
N VAL A 193 -5.17 2.73 -16.14
CA VAL A 193 -6.49 2.62 -15.53
C VAL A 193 -7.37 3.75 -16.03
N GLU A 194 -8.69 3.58 -15.90
CA GLU A 194 -9.64 4.66 -16.06
C GLU A 194 -10.08 5.15 -14.68
N ASP A 195 -9.92 6.44 -14.43
CA ASP A 195 -10.50 7.09 -13.26
C ASP A 195 -11.96 7.48 -13.56
N PRO A 196 -12.93 7.11 -12.70
CA PRO A 196 -14.35 7.37 -12.96
C PRO A 196 -14.70 8.85 -13.16
N ASP A 197 -13.97 9.74 -12.49
CA ASP A 197 -14.27 11.18 -12.50
C ASP A 197 -13.28 11.96 -13.38
N ARG A 198 -12.07 11.44 -13.58
CA ARG A 198 -10.95 12.17 -14.21
C ARG A 198 -10.43 11.56 -15.51
N GLY A 199 -11.00 10.44 -15.97
CA GLY A 199 -10.67 9.80 -17.24
C GLY A 199 -9.36 9.00 -17.20
N GLU A 200 -8.61 9.01 -18.31
CA GLU A 200 -7.36 8.25 -18.44
C GLU A 200 -6.38 8.57 -17.31
N ALA A 201 -5.92 7.52 -16.62
CA ALA A 201 -4.98 7.61 -15.53
C ALA A 201 -3.98 6.44 -15.52
N LEU A 202 -3.00 6.53 -14.63
CA LEU A 202 -1.98 5.52 -14.43
C LEU A 202 -1.82 5.23 -12.94
N ASP A 203 -1.96 3.98 -12.56
CA ASP A 203 -1.56 3.52 -11.23
C ASP A 203 -0.07 3.18 -11.22
N ILE A 204 0.64 3.82 -10.30
CA ILE A 204 2.06 3.60 -10.02
C ILE A 204 2.17 2.89 -8.67
N VAL A 205 2.42 1.58 -8.69
CA VAL A 205 2.70 0.82 -7.47
C VAL A 205 4.15 1.05 -7.09
N VAL A 206 4.36 1.60 -5.90
CA VAL A 206 5.68 1.96 -5.39
C VAL A 206 5.89 1.39 -3.99
N ARG A 207 7.13 1.02 -3.66
CA ARG A 207 7.49 0.62 -2.29
C ARG A 207 7.28 1.80 -1.35
N ARG A 208 6.69 1.54 -0.17
CA ARG A 208 6.34 2.57 0.81
C ARG A 208 7.48 3.53 1.16
N SER A 209 8.72 3.02 1.23
CA SER A 209 9.89 3.81 1.61
C SER A 209 10.33 4.81 0.55
N PHE A 210 9.88 4.63 -0.70
CA PHE A 210 10.19 5.51 -1.82
C PHE A 210 8.98 6.36 -2.25
N ALA A 211 7.82 6.17 -1.62
CA ALA A 211 6.59 6.87 -1.99
C ALA A 211 6.75 8.39 -1.85
N ASP A 212 7.25 8.88 -0.70
CA ASP A 212 7.47 10.32 -0.46
C ASP A 212 8.45 10.92 -1.47
N HIS A 213 9.56 10.23 -1.75
CA HIS A 213 10.52 10.64 -2.78
C HIS A 213 9.87 10.76 -4.17
N LEU A 214 9.13 9.73 -4.60
CA LEU A 214 8.47 9.74 -5.89
C LEU A 214 7.40 10.84 -5.98
N ALA A 215 6.57 11.01 -4.94
CA ALA A 215 5.56 12.05 -4.91
C ALA A 215 6.18 13.46 -5.00
N ARG A 216 7.26 13.72 -4.25
CA ARG A 216 7.98 15.00 -4.31
C ARG A 216 8.61 15.24 -5.67
N TRP A 217 9.17 14.21 -6.28
CA TRP A 217 9.72 14.30 -7.62
C TRP A 217 8.63 14.62 -8.66
N LEU A 218 7.45 13.98 -8.57
CA LEU A 218 6.31 14.27 -9.45
C LEU A 218 5.82 15.72 -9.29
N MET A 219 5.74 16.21 -8.05
CA MET A 219 5.38 17.61 -7.78
C MET A 219 6.38 18.61 -8.39
N ASP A 220 7.69 18.28 -8.36
CA ASP A 220 8.72 19.11 -8.97
C ASP A 220 8.64 19.06 -10.50
N ALA A 221 8.53 17.86 -11.08
CA ALA A 221 8.44 17.65 -12.53
C ALA A 221 7.19 18.30 -13.15
N ALA A 222 6.07 18.34 -12.42
CA ALA A 222 4.84 18.98 -12.87
C ALA A 222 4.75 20.48 -12.51
N ALA A 223 5.77 21.06 -11.89
CA ALA A 223 5.69 22.42 -11.34
C ALA A 223 5.51 23.52 -12.41
N GLU A 224 6.02 23.32 -13.62
CA GLU A 224 5.95 24.30 -14.72
C GLU A 224 4.52 24.41 -15.29
N ASP A 225 3.87 23.25 -15.49
CA ASP A 225 2.53 23.11 -16.08
C ASP A 225 1.40 23.06 -15.02
N GLY A 226 1.78 23.02 -13.74
CA GLY A 226 0.88 23.00 -12.60
C GLY A 226 0.33 21.61 -12.26
N PHE A 227 0.04 21.42 -10.97
CA PHE A 227 -0.51 20.17 -10.46
C PHE A 227 -1.52 20.32 -9.32
N GLU A 228 -2.31 19.26 -9.15
CA GLU A 228 -3.16 19.00 -8.00
C GLU A 228 -2.75 17.68 -7.32
N PHE A 229 -2.33 17.72 -6.05
CA PHE A 229 -2.20 16.53 -5.21
C PHE A 229 -3.45 16.42 -4.34
N LEU A 230 -4.30 15.46 -4.66
CA LEU A 230 -5.55 15.20 -3.99
C LEU A 230 -5.34 14.52 -2.63
N SER A 231 -6.33 14.64 -1.74
CA SER A 231 -6.36 13.88 -0.50
C SER A 231 -6.37 12.37 -0.79
N PRO A 232 -5.69 11.55 0.03
CA PRO A 232 -5.62 10.11 -0.15
C PRO A 232 -7.01 9.48 -0.07
N VAL A 233 -7.22 8.40 -0.81
CA VAL A 233 -8.40 7.53 -0.72
C VAL A 233 -8.01 6.19 -0.10
N GLY A 234 -8.95 5.59 0.65
CA GLY A 234 -8.74 4.34 1.39
C GLY A 234 -8.77 4.55 2.91
N SER A 235 -9.28 3.56 3.65
CA SER A 235 -9.45 3.65 5.11
C SER A 235 -8.28 2.96 5.85
N PRO A 236 -7.70 3.58 6.90
CA PRO A 236 -6.68 2.96 7.74
C PRO A 236 -7.20 1.76 8.56
#